data_AF-A0A7C4R056-F1
#
_entry.id   AF-A0A7C4R056-F1
#
_cell.length_a   1.000
_cell.length_b   1.000
_cell.length_c   1.000
_cell.angle_alpha   90.00
_cell.angle_beta   90.00
_cell.angle_gamma   90.00
#
_symmetry.space_group_name_H-M   'P 1'
#
loop_
_entity.id
_entity.type
_entity.pdbx_description
1 polymer ?
#
loop_
_entity_poly.entity_id
_entity_poly.type
_entity_poly.pdbx_seq_one_letter_code
_entity_poly.pdbx_strand_id
1 'polypeptide(L)'
;MRNGGIIFAILLIVAATVFLGRQAYIYNKSAEAMAAKLNSLEEKLLETRKNNSKMEQERNFIANPENLEKIMREKGNWKKEGEQMIIVAPAN
;
A
#
# COMPACT_ATOMS: atom_id res chain seq x y z
N MET A 1 -43.97 29.31 -39.15
CA MET A 1 -43.64 29.25 -37.71
C MET A 1 -43.68 27.84 -37.09
N ARG A 2 -44.47 26.87 -37.61
CA ARG A 2 -44.60 25.52 -37.03
C ARG A 2 -43.31 24.68 -37.00
N ASN A 3 -42.44 24.82 -38.01
CA ASN A 3 -41.23 24.01 -38.12
C ASN A 3 -40.09 24.50 -37.20
N GLY A 4 -40.06 25.78 -36.86
CA GLY A 4 -39.03 26.36 -35.99
C GLY A 4 -39.09 25.84 -34.55
N GLY A 5 -40.30 25.64 -34.02
CA GLY A 5 -40.48 25.04 -32.69
C GLY A 5 -40.03 23.58 -32.62
N ILE A 6 -40.25 22.80 -33.68
CA ILE A 6 -39.81 21.40 -33.76
C ILE A 6 -38.28 21.32 -33.81
N ILE A 7 -37.63 22.16 -34.64
CA ILE A 7 -36.17 22.21 -34.73
C ILE A 7 -35.55 22.60 -33.37
N PHE A 8 -36.14 23.59 -32.69
CA PHE A 8 -35.68 24.00 -31.36
C PHE A 8 -35.82 22.89 -30.31
N ALA A 9 -36.95 22.15 -30.33
CA ALA A 9 -37.17 21.01 -29.45
C ALA A 9 -36.14 19.88 -29.68
N ILE A 10 -35.83 19.58 -30.95
CA ILE A 10 -34.82 18.57 -31.30
C ILE A 10 -33.44 19.00 -30.78
N LEU A 11 -33.07 20.27 -30.96
CA LEU A 11 -31.78 20.79 -30.47
C LEU A 11 -31.66 20.71 -28.94
N LEU A 12 -32.74 20.98 -28.21
CA LEU A 12 -32.76 20.83 -26.75
C LEU A 12 -32.57 19.37 -26.31
N ILE A 13 -33.21 18.42 -27.00
CA ILE A 13 -33.05 16.99 -26.70
C ILE A 13 -31.61 16.55 -26.95
N VAL A 14 -31.01 16.98 -28.07
CA VAL A 14 -29.60 16.66 -28.39
C VAL A 14 -28.65 17.28 -27.35
N ALA A 15 -28.89 18.52 -26.92
CA ALA A 15 -28.09 19.15 -25.88
C ALA A 15 -28.20 18.40 -24.54
N ALA A 16 -29.42 17.99 -24.18
CA ALA A 16 -29.67 17.24 -22.94
C ALA A 16 -29.00 15.86 -22.96
N THR A 17 -29.05 15.12 -24.08
CA THR A 17 -28.41 13.81 -24.18
C THR A 17 -26.88 13.90 -24.12
N VAL A 18 -26.28 14.89 -24.77
CA VAL A 18 -24.84 15.14 -24.67
C VAL A 18 -24.44 15.50 -23.24
N PHE A 19 -25.22 16.34 -22.56
CA PHE A 19 -24.96 16.71 -21.17
C PHE A 19 -25.03 15.51 -20.22
N LEU A 20 -26.08 14.69 -20.34
CA LEU A 20 -26.24 13.48 -19.53
C LEU A 20 -25.13 12.45 -19.82
N GLY A 21 -24.76 12.27 -21.10
CA GLY A 21 -23.66 11.40 -21.50
C GLY A 21 -22.33 11.83 -20.89
N ARG A 22 -22.04 13.14 -20.87
CA ARG A 22 -20.84 13.69 -20.22
C ARG A 22 -20.85 13.43 -18.72
N GLN A 23 -21.98 13.65 -18.04
CA GLN A 23 -22.10 13.41 -16.61
C GLN A 23 -21.92 11.92 -16.26
N ALA A 24 -22.52 11.03 -17.03
CA ALA A 24 -22.34 9.58 -16.87
C ALA A 24 -20.87 9.18 -17.05
N TYR A 25 -20.18 9.72 -18.05
CA TYR A 25 -18.76 9.46 -18.28
C TYR A 25 -17.88 9.94 -17.11
N ILE A 26 -18.09 11.16 -16.62
CA ILE A 26 -17.35 11.70 -15.47
C ILE A 26 -17.59 10.84 -14.23
N TYR A 27 -18.84 10.46 -13.99
CA TYR A 27 -19.20 9.63 -12.85
C TYR A 27 -18.49 8.27 -12.92
N ASN A 28 -18.54 7.59 -14.07
CA ASN A 28 -17.89 6.29 -14.24
C ASN A 28 -16.37 6.39 -14.05
N LYS A 29 -15.72 7.40 -14.64
CA LYS A 29 -14.28 7.64 -14.46
C LYS A 29 -13.92 7.93 -13.01
N SER A 30 -14.77 8.67 -12.29
CA SER A 30 -14.56 8.95 -10.87
C SER A 30 -14.72 7.70 -10.00
N ALA A 31 -15.67 6.81 -10.35
CA ALA A 31 -15.87 5.54 -9.67
C ALA A 31 -14.66 4.62 -9.84
N GLU A 32 -14.13 4.48 -11.07
CA GLU A 32 -12.91 3.71 -11.33
C GLU A 32 -11.71 4.26 -10.56
N ALA A 33 -11.52 5.58 -10.56
CA ALA A 33 -10.43 6.23 -9.83
C ALA A 33 -10.56 6.06 -8.31
N MET A 34 -11.79 6.08 -7.77
CA MET A 34 -12.05 5.80 -6.36
C MET A 34 -11.78 4.33 -6.01
N ALA A 35 -12.20 3.39 -6.86
CA ALA A 35 -11.92 1.97 -6.67
C ALA A 35 -10.41 1.68 -6.65
N ALA A 36 -9.65 2.27 -7.58
CA ALA A 36 -8.20 2.16 -7.60
C ALA A 36 -7.55 2.74 -6.34
N LYS A 37 -8.03 3.90 -5.86
CA LYS A 37 -7.57 4.47 -4.59
C LYS A 37 -7.87 3.57 -3.41
N LEU A 38 -9.08 3.02 -3.32
CA LEU A 38 -9.47 2.09 -2.25
C LEU A 38 -8.58 0.85 -2.23
N ASN A 39 -8.33 0.22 -3.38
CA ASN A 39 -7.43 -0.93 -3.46
C ASN A 39 -6.02 -0.57 -2.98
N SER A 40 -5.47 0.57 -3.42
CA SER A 40 -4.14 1.01 -2.97
C SER A 40 -4.08 1.35 -1.47
N LEU A 41 -5.18 1.83 -0.90
CA LEU A 41 -5.30 2.10 0.53
C LEU A 41 -5.36 0.81 1.32
N GLU A 42 -6.10 -0.19 0.84
CA GLU A 42 -6.20 -1.50 1.45
C GLU A 42 -4.85 -2.23 1.44
N GLU A 43 -4.12 -2.20 0.32
CA GLU A 43 -2.76 -2.73 0.23
C GLU A 43 -1.82 -2.06 1.25
N LYS A 44 -1.82 -0.72 1.33
CA LYS A 44 -1.02 0.01 2.31
C LYS A 44 -1.40 -0.31 3.75
N LEU A 45 -2.68 -0.52 4.01
CA LEU A 45 -3.18 -0.84 5.35
C LEU A 45 -2.71 -2.26 5.74
N LEU A 46 -2.79 -3.21 4.81
CA LEU A 46 -2.31 -4.58 5.00
C LEU A 46 -0.79 -4.61 5.22
N GLU A 47 -0.02 -3.86 4.43
CA GLU A 47 1.42 -3.70 4.61
C GLU A 47 1.76 -3.10 5.98
N THR A 48 1.07 -2.03 6.38
CA THR A 48 1.28 -1.36 7.66
C THR A 48 0.97 -2.30 8.84
N ARG A 49 -0.12 -3.08 8.75
CA ARG A 49 -0.45 -4.09 9.76
C ARG A 49 0.61 -5.18 9.86
N LYS A 50 1.12 -5.66 8.72
CA LYS A 50 2.21 -6.64 8.67
C LYS A 50 3.48 -6.08 9.31
N ASN A 51 3.84 -4.83 8.99
CA ASN A 51 4.99 -4.16 9.56
C ASN A 51 4.84 -3.95 11.07
N ASN A 52 3.67 -3.53 11.56
CA ASN A 52 3.40 -3.41 12.99
C ASN A 52 3.53 -4.76 13.71
N SER A 53 2.94 -5.83 13.16
CA SER A 53 3.07 -7.19 13.73
C SER A 53 4.53 -7.64 13.79
N LYS A 54 5.30 -7.41 12.72
CA LYS A 54 6.73 -7.72 12.69
C LYS A 54 7.51 -6.93 13.74
N MET A 55 7.28 -5.63 13.85
CA MET A 55 7.93 -4.78 14.85
C MET A 55 7.55 -5.20 16.27
N GLU A 56 6.31 -5.63 16.50
CA GLU A 56 5.87 -6.13 17.79
C GLU A 56 6.53 -7.46 18.15
N GLN A 57 6.67 -8.38 17.18
CA GLN A 57 7.43 -9.62 17.35
C GLN A 57 8.91 -9.34 17.65
N GLU A 58 9.54 -8.42 16.91
CA GLU A 58 10.93 -8.01 17.16
C GLU A 58 11.09 -7.39 18.55
N ARG A 59 10.16 -6.51 18.95
CA ARG A 59 10.13 -5.93 20.30
C ARG A 59 10.06 -7.01 21.37
N ASN A 60 9.15 -7.97 21.22
CA ASN A 60 8.97 -9.06 22.18
C ASN A 60 10.17 -10.00 22.20
N PHE A 61 10.80 -10.24 21.05
CA PHE A 61 12.02 -11.02 20.94
C PHE A 61 13.17 -10.36 21.71
N ILE A 62 13.39 -9.07 21.48
CA ILE A 62 14.43 -8.25 22.14
C ILE A 62 14.15 -8.08 23.63
N ALA A 63 12.89 -7.98 24.05
CA ALA A 63 12.50 -7.85 25.45
C ALA A 63 12.92 -9.07 26.29
N ASN A 64 13.18 -10.21 25.67
CA ASN A 64 13.66 -11.40 26.36
C ASN A 64 15.20 -11.34 26.52
N PRO A 65 15.74 -11.25 27.76
CA PRO A 65 17.17 -11.02 27.99
C PRO A 65 18.08 -12.11 27.38
N GLU A 66 17.63 -13.36 27.30
CA GLU A 66 18.39 -14.46 26.67
C GLU A 66 18.60 -14.22 25.15
N ASN A 67 17.58 -13.70 24.48
CA ASN A 67 17.65 -13.34 23.06
C ASN A 67 18.50 -12.09 22.83
N LEU A 68 18.46 -11.15 23.78
CA LEU A 68 19.31 -9.96 23.76
C LEU A 68 20.80 -10.36 23.83
N GLU A 69 21.15 -11.29 24.73
CA GLU A 69 22.50 -11.84 24.85
C GLU A 69 22.92 -12.58 23.57
N LYS A 70 21.99 -13.29 22.92
CA LYS A 70 22.24 -13.94 21.63
C LYS A 70 22.57 -12.91 20.52
N ILE A 71 21.77 -11.85 20.39
CA ILE A 71 22.03 -10.76 19.42
C ILE A 71 23.37 -10.07 19.69
N MET A 72 23.66 -9.77 20.96
CA MET A 72 24.92 -9.15 21.37
C MET A 72 26.12 -10.04 21.06
N ARG A 73 26.00 -11.36 21.26
CA ARG A 73 27.05 -12.33 20.90
C ARG A 73 27.25 -12.44 19.39
N GLU A 74 26.17 -12.50 18.62
CA GLU A 74 26.26 -12.57 17.14
C GLU A 74 26.86 -11.29 16.55
N LYS A 75 26.48 -10.10 17.05
CA LYS A 75 27.01 -8.82 16.54
C LYS A 75 28.39 -8.48 17.09
N GLY A 76 28.67 -8.85 18.34
CA GLY A 76 29.94 -8.59 19.00
C GLY A 76 31.00 -9.65 18.67
N ASN A 77 30.60 -10.83 18.18
CA ASN A 77 31.43 -12.02 18.05
C ASN A 77 31.94 -12.54 19.42
N TRP A 78 31.12 -12.43 20.47
CA TRP A 78 31.52 -12.72 21.86
C TRP A 78 31.29 -14.20 22.20
N LYS A 79 32.24 -14.81 22.91
CA LYS A 79 32.20 -16.23 23.33
C LYS A 79 32.06 -16.37 24.84
N LYS A 80 31.48 -17.50 25.28
CA LYS A 80 31.54 -17.90 26.70
C LYS A 80 32.96 -18.34 27.06
N GLU A 81 33.31 -18.23 28.35
CA GLU A 81 34.55 -18.81 28.87
C GLU A 81 34.63 -20.30 28.52
N GLY A 82 35.60 -20.67 27.68
CA GLY A 82 35.85 -22.04 27.24
C GLY A 82 35.57 -22.36 25.76
N GLU A 83 34.95 -21.47 24.98
CA GLU A 83 34.74 -21.71 23.54
C GLU A 83 35.90 -21.21 22.66
N GLN A 84 36.41 -22.07 21.76
CA GLN A 84 37.49 -21.70 20.81
C GLN A 84 36.95 -20.92 19.60
N MET A 85 37.51 -19.74 19.31
CA MET A 85 37.16 -18.91 18.14
C MET A 85 37.93 -19.35 16.90
N ILE A 86 37.22 -19.84 15.87
CA ILE A 86 37.78 -20.10 14.55
C ILE A 86 37.62 -18.82 13.73
N ILE A 87 38.72 -18.07 13.56
CA ILE A 87 38.76 -16.92 12.67
C ILE A 87 39.13 -17.45 11.28
N VAL A 88 38.17 -17.45 10.36
CA VAL A 88 38.43 -17.76 8.94
C VAL A 88 38.78 -16.44 8.26
N ALA A 89 40.08 -16.17 8.12
CA ALA A 89 40.59 -15.09 7.28
C ALA A 89 40.84 -15.63 5.86
N PRO A 90 40.48 -14.89 4.80
CA PRO A 90 40.84 -15.27 3.44
C PRO A 90 42.37 -15.23 3.30
N ALA A 91 42.96 -16.33 2.83
CA ALA A 91 44.34 -16.34 2.37
C ALA A 91 44.38 -15.58 1.04
N ASN A 92 45.27 -14.60 0.94
CA ASN A 92 45.53 -13.82 -0.27
C ASN A 92 45.66 -14.71 -1.52
#